data_AF-A0A969N227-F1
#
_entry.id   AF-A0A969N227-F1
#
_cell.length_a   1.000
_cell.length_b   1.000
_cell.length_c   1.000
_cell.angle_alpha   90.00
_cell.angle_beta   90.00
_cell.angle_gamma   90.00
#
_symmetry.space_group_name_H-M   'P 1'
#
loop_
_entity.id
_entity.type
_entity.pdbx_description
1 polymer ?
#
loop_
_entity_poly.entity_id
_entity_poly.type
_entity_poly.pdbx_seq_one_letter_code
_entity_poly.pdbx_strand_id
1 'polypeptide(L)'
;MSPAQVAVRVAARAAELEEAEYPSRSTVYRVLRLQVQERERRGQKRSLGWRGEQLALKSRTGEVLSVGYSNQVWQADHTRVDVLVVEQSGAVLGRPWLTLVVDSYSRCIMGMHLGMEAPSAALVRVCLANAKKTTLSLKG
;
A
#
# COMPACT_ATOMS: atom_id res chain seq x y z
N MET A 1 13.74 -3.90 -16.35
CA MET A 1 15.13 -4.39 -16.39
C MET A 1 15.75 -4.20 -15.01
N SER A 2 16.24 -5.28 -14.41
CA SER A 2 16.84 -5.28 -13.07
C SER A 2 18.29 -4.81 -13.11
N PRO A 3 18.86 -4.30 -11.99
CA PRO A 3 20.28 -3.90 -11.93
C PRO A 3 21.24 -5.03 -12.31
N ALA A 4 20.87 -6.29 -12.00
CA ALA A 4 21.63 -7.46 -12.41
C ALA A 4 21.65 -7.64 -13.93
N GLN A 5 20.51 -7.47 -14.60
CA GLN A 5 20.41 -7.53 -16.06
C GLN A 5 21.23 -6.42 -16.73
N VAL A 6 21.28 -5.23 -16.13
CA VAL A 6 22.10 -4.13 -16.66
C VAL A 6 23.59 -4.45 -16.51
N ALA A 7 24.03 -4.98 -15.36
CA ALA A 7 25.43 -5.37 -15.17
C ALA A 7 25.89 -6.44 -16.17
N VAL A 8 25.05 -7.44 -16.44
CA VAL A 8 25.33 -8.48 -17.45
C VAL A 8 25.44 -7.86 -18.84
N ARG A 9 24.56 -6.92 -19.19
CA ARG A 9 24.61 -6.23 -20.49
C ARG A 9 25.82 -5.33 -20.65
N VAL A 10 26.26 -4.65 -19.59
CA VAL A 10 27.48 -3.84 -19.62
C VAL A 10 28.70 -4.72 -19.89
N ALA A 11 28.81 -5.87 -19.21
CA ALA A 11 29.89 -6.82 -19.45
C ALA A 11 29.85 -7.41 -20.86
N ALA A 12 28.67 -7.80 -21.35
CA ALA A 12 28.51 -8.32 -22.71
C ALA A 12 28.90 -7.28 -23.77
N ARG A 13 28.49 -6.01 -23.57
CA ARG A 13 28.82 -4.92 -24.50
C ARG A 13 30.30 -4.56 -24.48
N ALA A 14 30.95 -4.59 -23.31
CA ALA A 14 32.39 -4.38 -23.20
C ALA A 14 33.17 -5.47 -23.95
N ALA A 15 32.71 -6.73 -23.86
CA ALA A 15 33.30 -7.84 -24.61
C ALA A 15 33.13 -7.69 -26.13
N GLU A 16 31.99 -7.22 -26.60
CA GLU A 16 31.76 -6.91 -28.03
C GLU A 16 32.65 -5.77 -28.57
N LEU A 17 32.99 -4.81 -27.71
CA LEU A 17 33.79 -3.64 -28.07
C LEU A 17 35.28 -3.81 -27.78
N GLU A 18 35.68 -4.98 -27.29
CA GLU A 18 37.06 -5.28 -26.87
C GLU A 18 37.61 -4.29 -25.82
N GLU A 19 36.72 -3.70 -25.01
CA GLU A 19 37.09 -2.76 -23.94
C GLU A 19 37.48 -3.51 -22.66
N ALA A 20 38.77 -3.51 -22.33
CA ALA A 20 39.30 -4.14 -21.12
C ALA A 20 38.95 -3.37 -19.84
N GLU A 21 38.74 -2.05 -19.94
CA GLU A 21 38.42 -1.19 -18.81
C GLU A 21 36.93 -0.84 -18.83
N TYR A 22 36.14 -1.58 -18.05
CA TYR A 22 34.71 -1.34 -17.94
C TYR A 22 34.26 -1.26 -16.47
N PRO A 23 33.11 -0.62 -16.19
CA PRO A 23 32.64 -0.47 -14.83
C PRO A 23 32.37 -1.83 -14.17
N SER A 24 33.00 -2.06 -13.02
CA SER A 24 32.73 -3.24 -12.21
C SER A 24 31.25 -3.34 -11.82
N ARG A 25 30.80 -4.55 -11.51
CA ARG A 25 29.42 -4.79 -11.05
C ARG A 25 29.01 -3.86 -9.89
N SER A 26 29.90 -3.63 -8.92
CA SER A 26 29.65 -2.72 -7.80
C SER A 26 29.49 -1.26 -8.26
N THR A 27 30.25 -0.84 -9.26
CA THR A 27 30.14 0.50 -9.87
C THR A 27 28.82 0.66 -10.62
N VAL A 28 28.40 -0.34 -11.41
CA VAL A 28 27.09 -0.32 -12.08
C VAL A 28 25.96 -0.18 -11.07
N TYR A 29 25.99 -0.95 -9.98
CA TYR A 29 24.97 -0.87 -8.93
C TYR A 29 24.99 0.48 -8.20
N ARG A 30 26.17 1.06 -7.98
CA ARG A 30 26.31 2.39 -7.37
C ARG A 30 25.69 3.48 -8.24
N VAL A 31 25.95 3.46 -9.55
CA VAL A 31 25.38 4.42 -10.51
C VAL A 31 23.85 4.27 -10.61
N LEU A 32 23.35 3.03 -10.65
CA LEU A 32 21.91 2.77 -10.74
C LEU A 32 21.15 2.98 -9.42
N ARG A 33 21.85 3.13 -8.29
CA ARG A 33 21.24 3.23 -6.95
C ARG A 33 20.14 4.28 -6.88
N LEU A 34 20.41 5.48 -7.39
CA LEU A 34 19.44 6.60 -7.37
C LEU A 34 18.21 6.32 -8.24
N GLN A 35 18.39 5.67 -9.39
CA GLN A 35 17.30 5.33 -10.29
C GLN A 35 16.43 4.20 -9.73
N VAL A 36 17.03 3.22 -9.06
CA VAL A 36 16.32 2.15 -8.36
C VAL A 36 15.50 2.74 -7.21
N GLN A 37 16.10 3.59 -6.37
CA GLN A 37 15.40 4.29 -5.30
C GLN A 37 14.25 5.15 -5.82
N GLU A 38 14.44 5.90 -6.92
CA GLU A 38 13.37 6.72 -7.49
C GLU A 38 12.26 5.87 -8.11
N ARG A 39 12.58 4.72 -8.72
CA ARG A 39 11.57 3.76 -9.21
C ARG A 39 10.78 3.15 -8.07
N GLU A 40 11.44 2.74 -7.00
CA GLU A 40 10.80 2.26 -5.78
C GLU A 40 9.90 3.35 -5.19
N ARG A 41 10.38 4.60 -5.09
CA ARG A 41 9.60 5.75 -4.61
C ARG A 41 8.41 6.09 -5.52
N ARG A 42 8.55 5.96 -6.84
CA ARG A 42 7.45 6.14 -7.81
C ARG A 42 6.43 5.01 -7.76
N GLY A 43 6.89 3.77 -7.55
CA GLY A 43 6.02 2.62 -7.28
C GLY A 43 5.23 2.82 -5.98
N GLN A 44 5.88 3.30 -4.92
CA GLN A 44 5.25 3.63 -3.64
C GLN A 44 4.16 4.70 -3.77
N LYS A 45 4.27 5.65 -4.72
CA LYS A 45 3.23 6.68 -4.95
C LYS A 45 1.94 6.13 -5.58
N ARG A 46 2.00 4.99 -6.29
CA ARG A 46 0.84 4.42 -7.00
C ARG A 46 -0.04 3.54 -6.12
N SER A 47 0.45 3.15 -4.94
CA SER A 47 -0.27 2.37 -3.95
C SER A 47 -0.42 3.21 -2.67
N LEU A 48 -1.65 3.58 -2.32
CA LEU A 48 -1.96 4.26 -1.05
C LEU A 48 -1.28 3.51 0.12
N GLY A 49 -0.20 4.10 0.67
CA GLY A 49 0.43 3.64 1.91
C GLY A 49 1.46 2.51 1.83
N TRP A 50 1.96 2.09 0.66
CA TRP A 50 2.87 0.94 0.58
C TRP A 50 4.34 1.32 0.83
N ARG A 51 4.94 0.81 1.91
CA ARG A 51 6.41 0.66 2.04
C ARG A 51 6.72 -0.77 2.50
N GLY A 52 7.07 -1.64 1.55
CA GLY A 52 7.32 -3.05 1.87
C GLY A 52 6.04 -3.73 2.37
N GLU A 53 6.06 -4.27 3.59
CA GLU A 53 4.97 -5.05 4.19
C GLU A 53 3.98 -4.23 5.05
N GLN A 54 4.29 -2.98 5.40
CA GLN A 54 3.51 -2.18 6.36
C GLN A 54 2.91 -0.89 5.76
N LEU A 55 1.83 -0.41 6.39
CA LEU A 55 1.22 0.89 6.09
C LEU A 55 2.12 2.01 6.63
N ALA A 56 2.74 2.77 5.74
CA ALA A 56 3.55 3.91 6.11
C ALA A 56 2.69 5.04 6.69
N LEU A 57 2.73 5.22 8.01
CA LEU A 57 2.10 6.35 8.69
C LEU A 57 3.00 7.58 8.60
N LYS A 58 2.41 8.71 8.17
CA LYS A 58 3.06 10.01 8.22
C LYS A 58 2.24 10.94 9.10
N SER A 59 2.90 11.60 10.04
CA SER A 59 2.29 12.69 10.79
C SER A 59 1.99 13.87 9.86
N ARG A 60 1.22 14.83 10.36
CA ARG A 60 0.96 16.09 9.65
C ARG A 60 2.25 16.88 9.37
N THR A 61 3.29 16.71 10.20
CA THR A 61 4.61 17.33 10.02
C THR A 61 5.51 16.56 9.06
N GLY A 62 5.05 15.43 8.52
CA GLY A 62 5.79 14.60 7.55
C GLY A 62 6.71 13.56 8.20
N GLU A 63 6.73 13.48 9.53
CA GLU A 63 7.49 12.46 10.26
C GLU A 63 6.85 11.10 10.06
N VAL A 64 7.70 10.09 9.87
CA VAL A 64 7.25 8.70 9.74
C VAL A 64 7.05 8.13 11.13
N LEU A 65 5.84 7.65 11.42
CA LEU A 65 5.57 6.90 12.63
C LEU A 65 5.93 5.43 12.41
N SER A 66 6.76 4.87 13.31
CA SER A 66 7.07 3.45 13.32
C SER A 66 5.98 2.66 14.05
N VAL A 67 5.50 1.60 13.42
CA VAL A 67 4.53 0.65 14.00
C VAL A 67 5.26 -0.67 14.23
N GLY A 68 5.44 -1.05 15.49
CA GLY A 68 6.24 -2.20 15.91
C GLY A 68 5.45 -3.50 16.07
N TYR A 69 4.13 -3.44 16.29
CA TYR A 69 3.31 -4.64 16.53
C TYR A 69 1.85 -4.49 16.09
N SER A 70 1.18 -5.63 15.91
CA SER A 70 -0.24 -5.72 15.54
C SER A 70 -1.14 -5.07 16.60
N ASN A 71 -2.17 -4.34 16.16
CA ASN A 71 -3.09 -3.58 17.00
C ASN A 71 -2.48 -2.35 17.71
N GLN A 72 -1.26 -1.95 17.38
CA GLN A 72 -0.68 -0.71 17.92
C GLN A 72 -1.35 0.53 17.32
N VAL A 73 -1.60 0.54 16.01
CA VAL A 73 -2.23 1.67 15.31
C VAL A 73 -3.21 1.18 14.26
N TRP A 74 -4.46 1.61 14.40
CA TRP A 74 -5.50 1.39 13.40
C TRP A 74 -5.76 2.67 12.61
N GLN A 75 -5.96 2.53 11.30
CA GLN A 75 -6.35 3.61 10.41
C GLN A 75 -7.79 3.38 9.96
N ALA A 76 -8.59 4.44 9.99
CA ALA A 76 -9.90 4.46 9.38
C ALA A 76 -9.84 5.26 8.09
N ASP A 77 -10.26 4.66 6.98
CA ASP A 77 -10.36 5.33 5.69
C ASP A 77 -11.76 5.16 5.11
N HIS A 78 -12.17 6.17 4.33
CA HIS A 78 -13.46 6.19 3.65
C HIS A 78 -13.23 6.41 2.16
N THR A 79 -13.71 5.49 1.34
CA THR A 79 -13.61 5.58 -0.11
C THR A 79 -14.97 5.38 -0.74
N ARG A 80 -15.36 6.27 -1.66
CA ARG A 80 -16.55 6.08 -2.47
C ARG A 80 -16.24 5.05 -3.55
N VAL A 81 -16.90 3.91 -3.53
CA VAL A 81 -16.58 2.78 -4.42
C VAL A 81 -16.98 3.11 -5.85
N ASP A 82 -16.18 2.74 -6.84
CA ASP A 82 -16.47 2.87 -8.27
C ASP A 82 -17.49 1.80 -8.76
N VAL A 83 -18.58 1.63 -8.01
CA VAL A 83 -19.68 0.70 -8.32
C VAL A 83 -20.99 1.48 -8.24
N LEU A 84 -21.81 1.38 -9.28
CA LEU A 84 -23.16 1.96 -9.30
C LEU A 84 -24.17 0.92 -8.82
N VAL A 85 -24.83 1.20 -7.71
CA VAL A 85 -25.87 0.35 -7.14
C VAL A 85 -27.21 0.73 -7.74
N VAL A 86 -27.95 -0.29 -8.16
CA VAL A 86 -29.30 -0.19 -8.71
C VAL A 86 -30.23 -1.11 -7.92
N GLU A 87 -31.47 -0.68 -7.74
CA GLU A 87 -32.53 -1.50 -7.17
C GLU A 87 -33.06 -2.50 -8.21
N GLN A 88 -33.77 -3.54 -7.75
CA GLN A 88 -34.47 -4.49 -8.63
C GLN A 88 -35.47 -3.81 -9.58
N SER A 89 -36.04 -2.66 -9.18
CA SER A 89 -36.92 -1.83 -10.00
C SER A 89 -36.22 -1.16 -11.19
N GLY A 90 -34.88 -1.16 -11.21
CA GLY A 90 -34.06 -0.41 -12.16
C GLY A 90 -33.73 1.02 -11.68
N ALA A 91 -34.25 1.46 -10.52
CA ALA A 91 -33.91 2.76 -9.95
C ALA A 91 -32.43 2.80 -9.53
N VAL A 92 -31.71 3.85 -9.95
CA VAL A 92 -30.30 4.06 -9.60
C VAL A 92 -30.20 4.64 -8.19
N LEU A 93 -29.61 3.89 -7.27
CA LEU A 93 -29.34 4.33 -5.89
C LEU A 93 -28.06 5.17 -5.82
N GLY A 94 -27.10 4.90 -6.70
CA GLY A 94 -25.85 5.65 -6.81
C GLY A 94 -24.63 4.86 -6.34
N ARG A 95 -23.56 5.57 -5.97
CA ARG A 95 -22.29 4.95 -5.55
C ARG A 95 -22.16 4.93 -4.02
N PRO A 96 -21.96 3.75 -3.41
CA PRO A 96 -21.83 3.62 -1.96
C PRO A 96 -20.46 4.07 -1.46
N TRP A 97 -20.40 4.34 -0.17
CA TRP A 97 -19.18 4.57 0.61
C TRP A 97 -18.76 3.30 1.32
N LEU A 98 -17.50 2.92 1.14
CA LEU A 98 -16.82 1.90 1.91
C LEU A 98 -15.98 2.58 3.00
N THR A 99 -16.26 2.25 4.25
CA THR A 99 -15.46 2.62 5.41
C THR A 99 -14.71 1.38 5.89
N LEU A 100 -13.39 1.48 6.04
CA LEU A 100 -12.54 0.40 6.53
C LEU A 100 -11.77 0.86 7.76
N VAL A 101 -11.65 -0.04 8.75
CA VAL A 101 -10.67 0.07 9.83
C VAL A 101 -9.60 -0.99 9.58
N VAL A 102 -8.35 -0.55 9.42
CA VAL A 102 -7.23 -1.41 9.02
C VAL A 102 -6.12 -1.31 10.05
N ASP A 103 -5.58 -2.46 10.47
CA ASP A 103 -4.38 -2.50 11.30
C ASP A 103 -3.15 -2.13 10.46
N SER A 104 -2.39 -1.13 10.93
CA SER A 104 -1.27 -0.57 10.16
C SER A 104 -0.07 -1.52 10.06
N TYR A 105 0.06 -2.43 11.04
CA TYR A 105 1.13 -3.42 11.09
C TYR A 105 0.82 -4.64 10.21
N SER A 106 -0.29 -5.34 10.48
CA SER A 106 -0.64 -6.60 9.80
C SER A 106 -1.41 -6.42 8.49
N ARG A 107 -1.95 -5.22 8.23
CA ARG A 107 -2.85 -4.92 7.11
C ARG A 107 -4.20 -5.64 7.18
N CYS A 108 -4.50 -6.32 8.28
CA CYS A 108 -5.78 -6.94 8.50
C CYS A 108 -6.90 -5.91 8.54
N ILE A 109 -8.01 -6.21 7.87
CA ILE A 109 -9.25 -5.44 7.99
C ILE A 109 -9.89 -5.82 9.31
N MET A 110 -9.90 -4.88 10.24
CA MET A 110 -10.46 -5.08 11.57
C MET A 110 -11.97 -4.92 11.55
N GLY A 111 -12.48 -3.94 10.80
CA GLY A 111 -13.91 -3.73 10.63
C GLY A 111 -14.23 -2.98 9.34
N MET A 112 -15.46 -3.12 8.87
CA MET A 112 -15.95 -2.39 7.70
C MET A 112 -17.42 -1.96 7.83
N HIS A 113 -17.78 -0.98 7.00
CA HIS A 113 -19.14 -0.59 6.71
C HIS A 113 -19.25 -0.23 5.22
N LEU A 114 -20.27 -0.74 4.55
CA LEU A 114 -20.62 -0.40 3.16
C LEU A 114 -22.06 0.08 3.15
N GLY A 115 -22.27 1.31 2.68
CA GLY A 115 -23.60 1.92 2.67
C GLY A 115 -23.68 3.15 1.78
N MET A 116 -24.86 3.73 1.67
CA MET A 116 -25.09 4.93 0.84
C MET A 116 -24.82 6.23 1.61
N GLU A 117 -24.67 6.12 2.93
CA GLU A 117 -24.41 7.23 3.83
C GLU A 117 -23.02 7.82 3.61
N ALA A 118 -22.94 9.15 3.69
CA ALA A 118 -21.66 9.84 3.63
C ALA A 118 -20.76 9.48 4.84
N PRO A 119 -19.42 9.60 4.69
CA PRO A 119 -18.48 9.37 5.77
C PRO A 119 -18.83 10.19 7.02
N SER A 120 -18.86 9.55 8.18
CA SER A 120 -19.12 10.21 9.45
C SER A 120 -18.46 9.48 10.62
N ALA A 121 -18.25 10.21 11.72
CA ALA A 121 -17.73 9.63 12.96
C ALA A 121 -18.64 8.50 13.50
N ALA A 122 -19.95 8.57 13.24
CA ALA A 122 -20.89 7.51 13.59
C ALA A 122 -20.58 6.19 12.86
N LEU A 123 -20.28 6.25 11.55
CA LEU A 123 -19.90 5.07 10.77
C LEU A 123 -18.57 4.48 11.24
N VAL A 124 -17.59 5.34 11.59
CA VAL A 124 -16.33 4.88 12.20
C VAL A 124 -16.60 4.16 13.51
N ARG A 125 -17.47 4.70 14.37
CA ARG A 125 -17.88 4.05 15.63
C ARG A 125 -18.48 2.67 15.38
N VAL A 126 -19.35 2.53 14.38
CA VAL A 126 -19.94 1.23 14.00
C VAL A 126 -18.86 0.26 13.52
N CYS A 127 -17.93 0.69 12.68
CA CYS A 127 -16.83 -0.15 12.21
C CYS A 127 -15.93 -0.61 13.36
N LEU A 128 -15.61 0.28 14.30
CA LEU A 128 -14.82 -0.06 15.49
C LEU A 128 -15.58 -1.03 16.42
N ALA A 129 -16.89 -0.88 16.56
CA ALA A 129 -17.72 -1.82 17.31
C ALA A 129 -17.75 -3.21 16.65
N ASN A 130 -17.83 -3.26 15.32
CA ASN A 130 -17.74 -4.51 14.56
C ASN A 130 -16.36 -5.16 14.72
N ALA A 131 -15.28 -4.37 14.72
CA ALA A 131 -13.92 -4.89 14.89
C ALA A 131 -13.71 -5.66 16.19
N LYS A 132 -14.37 -5.24 17.28
CA LYS A 132 -14.35 -5.97 18.55
C LYS A 132 -15.08 -7.31 18.49
N LYS A 133 -16.15 -7.39 17.68
CA LYS A 133 -16.97 -8.60 17.50
C LYS A 133 -16.32 -9.63 16.60
N THR A 134 -15.44 -9.22 15.67
CA THR A 134 -14.69 -10.11 14.77
C THR A 134 -13.58 -10.90 15.49
N THR A 135 -13.43 -10.75 16.81
CA THR A 135 -12.63 -11.70 17.61
C THR A 135 -13.28 -13.08 17.46
N LEU A 136 -12.70 -13.91 16.59
CA LEU A 136 -13.04 -15.32 16.47
C LEU A 136 -12.99 -15.93 17.87
N SER A 137 -14.16 -16.14 18.47
CA SER A 137 -14.31 -16.98 19.64
C SER A 137 -14.10 -18.41 19.14
N LEU A 138 -12.84 -18.82 19.05
CA LEU A 138 -12.46 -20.23 19.07
C LEU A 138 -12.77 -20.71 20.48
N LYS A 139 -14.04 -21.06 20.72
CA LYS A 139 -14.39 -21.92 21.84
C LYS A 139 -13.83 -23.30 21.49
N GLY A 140 -12.66 -23.60 22.03
CA GLY A 140 -12.22 -24.98 22.29
C GLY A 140 -12.88 -25.52 23.55
#